data_AF-A0A5C3MSD4-F1
#
_entry.id   AF-A0A5C3MSD4-F1
#
_cell.length_a   1.000
_cell.length_b   1.000
_cell.length_c   1.000
_cell.angle_alpha   90.00
_cell.angle_beta   90.00
_cell.angle_gamma   90.00
#
_symmetry.space_group_name_H-M   'P 1'
#
loop_
_entity.id
_entity.type
_entity.pdbx_description
1 polymer ?
#
loop_
_entity_poly.entity_id
_entity_poly.type
_entity_poly.pdbx_seq_one_letter_code
_entity_poly.pdbx_strand_id
1 'polypeptide(L)'
;MAERGRGAPRGARGSSTSGRGRGGPQGPQPTMDKPKREAILDLSKYVNERIRVKFTGGREVTGVLKGYDQLLNLVLDEVEEQLTEPSPRTRALGLVVLRGPTITLLSPVDGFEEIANPFLAQE
;
A
#
# COMPACT_ATOMS: atom_id res chain seq x y z
N MET A 1 1.18 55.39 -33.19
CA MET A 1 2.24 54.40 -32.90
C MET A 1 2.04 53.24 -33.87
N ALA A 2 3.05 52.99 -34.70
CA ALA A 2 2.95 52.38 -36.01
C ALA A 2 2.97 50.84 -36.04
N GLU A 3 2.54 50.33 -37.20
CA GLU A 3 2.39 48.95 -37.64
C GLU A 3 3.67 48.11 -37.77
N ARG A 4 3.42 46.80 -37.94
CA ARG A 4 4.28 45.65 -38.25
C ARG A 4 5.41 45.90 -39.26
N GLY A 5 6.56 45.27 -39.03
CA GLY A 5 7.66 45.13 -39.98
C GLY A 5 8.54 43.91 -39.68
N ARG A 6 8.93 43.19 -40.74
CA ARG A 6 9.51 41.84 -40.80
C ARG A 6 11.03 41.83 -40.61
N GLY A 7 11.60 40.66 -40.28
CA GLY A 7 12.92 40.29 -40.80
C GLY A 7 13.87 39.60 -39.82
N ALA A 8 14.00 38.28 -39.95
CA ALA A 8 15.19 37.54 -39.54
C ALA A 8 16.08 37.31 -40.77
N PRO A 9 17.43 37.30 -40.64
CA PRO A 9 18.27 36.65 -41.61
C PRO A 9 18.84 35.33 -41.07
N ARG A 10 18.92 34.40 -42.03
CA ARG A 10 19.42 33.04 -41.97
C ARG A 10 20.91 32.97 -41.62
N GLY A 11 21.27 32.03 -40.76
CA GLY A 11 22.60 31.43 -40.71
C GLY A 11 22.52 29.95 -41.05
N ALA A 12 22.78 29.60 -42.31
CA ALA A 12 22.95 28.24 -42.78
C ALA A 12 24.45 27.95 -42.93
N ARG A 13 24.92 26.83 -42.35
CA ARG A 13 26.16 26.06 -42.61
C ARG A 13 26.13 24.92 -41.57
N GLY A 14 26.24 23.64 -41.85
CA GLY A 14 26.70 22.90 -43.01
C GLY A 14 27.17 21.54 -42.45
N SER A 15 26.74 20.47 -43.11
CA SER A 15 26.96 19.07 -42.77
C SER A 15 28.43 18.64 -42.69
N SER A 16 28.78 17.79 -41.71
CA SER A 16 29.68 16.66 -41.97
C SER A 16 29.44 15.50 -40.99
N THR A 17 29.04 14.40 -41.60
CA THR A 17 29.08 13.01 -41.17
C THR A 17 30.40 12.59 -40.50
N SER A 18 30.32 11.92 -39.35
CA SER A 18 31.08 10.68 -39.12
C SER A 18 30.53 9.93 -37.90
N GLY A 19 29.60 9.02 -38.16
CA GLY A 19 29.41 7.87 -37.28
C GLY A 19 30.65 7.00 -37.34
N ARG A 20 31.17 6.61 -36.18
CA ARG A 20 31.95 5.39 -36.01
C ARG A 20 31.76 4.89 -34.59
N GLY A 21 30.78 4.01 -34.46
CA GLY A 21 30.68 3.14 -33.30
C GLY A 21 31.93 2.28 -33.20
N ARG A 22 32.44 2.15 -31.98
CA ARG A 22 33.34 1.06 -31.59
C ARG A 22 32.82 0.53 -30.26
N GLY A 23 31.87 -0.40 -30.36
CA GLY A 23 31.44 -1.21 -29.24
C GLY A 23 32.60 -2.09 -28.78
N GLY A 24 33.08 -1.85 -27.57
CA GLY A 24 33.84 -2.84 -26.82
C GLY A 24 32.87 -3.84 -26.20
N PRO A 25 33.26 -5.12 -26.02
CA PRO A 25 32.40 -6.10 -25.37
C PRO A 25 32.23 -5.71 -23.90
N GLN A 26 31.02 -5.29 -23.54
CA GLN A 26 30.63 -5.09 -22.16
C GLN A 26 30.43 -6.47 -21.55
N GLY A 27 31.41 -6.92 -20.75
CA GLY A 27 31.32 -8.17 -20.01
C GLY A 27 30.05 -8.19 -19.13
N PRO A 28 29.49 -9.37 -18.84
CA PRO A 28 28.28 -9.47 -18.05
C PRO A 28 28.53 -8.87 -16.66
N GLN A 29 27.87 -7.75 -16.36
CA GLN A 29 27.86 -7.23 -14.99
C GLN A 29 27.11 -8.24 -14.13
N PRO A 30 27.66 -8.68 -12.98
CA PRO A 30 26.94 -9.52 -12.06
C PRO A 30 25.72 -8.73 -11.57
N THR A 31 24.53 -9.23 -11.88
CA THR A 31 23.29 -8.72 -11.31
C THR A 31 23.36 -9.00 -9.82
N MET A 32 23.71 -7.98 -9.03
CA MET A 32 23.54 -8.05 -7.59
C MET A 32 22.04 -8.15 -7.34
N ASP A 33 21.56 -9.37 -7.17
CA ASP A 33 20.24 -9.67 -6.63
C ASP A 33 20.19 -9.08 -5.22
N LYS A 34 19.79 -7.81 -5.14
CA LYS A 34 19.48 -7.18 -3.86
C LYS A 34 18.40 -8.05 -3.20
N PRO A 35 18.62 -8.52 -1.97
CA PRO A 35 17.64 -9.33 -1.28
C PRO A 35 16.33 -8.54 -1.21
N LYS A 36 15.26 -9.13 -1.75
CA LYS A 36 13.92 -8.55 -1.64
C LYS A 36 13.60 -8.45 -0.16
N ARG A 37 13.23 -7.25 0.30
CA ARG A 37 12.71 -7.06 1.65
C ARG A 37 11.37 -7.78 1.72
N GLU A 38 11.38 -8.99 2.25
CA GLU A 38 10.17 -9.76 2.49
C GLU A 38 9.37 -9.10 3.62
N ALA A 39 8.04 -9.10 3.49
CA ALA A 39 7.17 -8.62 4.56
C ALA A 39 7.28 -9.57 5.75
N ILE A 40 7.42 -9.03 6.96
CA ILE A 40 7.54 -9.82 8.20
C ILE A 40 6.23 -10.60 8.47
N LEU A 41 5.11 -10.10 7.97
CA LEU A 41 3.79 -10.70 8.11
C LEU A 41 3.38 -11.39 6.81
N ASP A 42 3.14 -12.69 6.90
CA ASP A 42 2.56 -13.48 5.82
C ASP A 42 1.04 -13.49 5.95
N LEU A 43 0.37 -12.69 5.13
CA LEU A 43 -1.09 -12.59 5.09
C LEU A 43 -1.77 -13.75 4.36
N SER A 44 -1.01 -14.62 3.66
CA SER A 44 -1.58 -15.76 2.94
C SER A 44 -2.29 -16.74 3.88
N LYS A 45 -1.80 -16.83 5.13
CA LYS A 45 -2.34 -17.68 6.19
C LYS A 45 -3.73 -17.26 6.65
N TYR A 46 -4.05 -15.97 6.52
CA TYR A 46 -5.32 -15.41 6.99
C TYR A 46 -6.35 -15.24 5.86
N VAL A 47 -6.05 -15.72 4.64
CA VAL A 47 -6.97 -15.62 3.50
C VAL A 47 -8.21 -16.48 3.78
N ASN A 48 -9.38 -15.90 3.59
CA ASN A 48 -10.69 -16.43 3.96
C ASN A 48 -10.94 -16.56 5.48
N GLU A 49 -10.06 -16.02 6.32
CA GLU A 49 -10.31 -15.94 7.76
C GLU A 49 -10.90 -14.58 8.14
N ARG A 50 -11.65 -14.56 9.25
CA ARG A 50 -12.18 -13.32 9.82
C ARG A 50 -11.07 -12.63 10.60
N ILE A 51 -10.70 -11.44 10.17
CA ILE A 51 -9.67 -10.62 10.80
C ILE A 51 -10.28 -9.34 11.35
N ARG A 52 -9.61 -8.79 12.35
CA ARG A 52 -9.93 -7.49 12.93
C ARG A 52 -8.81 -6.51 12.63
N VAL A 53 -9.22 -5.31 12.21
CA VAL A 53 -8.31 -4.26 11.78
C VAL A 53 -8.63 -2.97 12.53
N LYS A 54 -7.62 -2.37 13.16
CA LYS A 54 -7.72 -1.04 13.76
C LYS A 54 -7.01 -0.02 12.89
N PHE A 55 -7.64 1.13 12.73
CA PHE A 55 -7.08 2.26 12.00
C PHE A 55 -6.57 3.33 12.95
N THR A 56 -5.65 4.14 12.43
CA THR A 56 -5.33 5.44 13.02
C THR A 56 -6.62 6.26 13.13
N GLY A 57 -6.90 6.79 14.32
CA GLY A 57 -8.15 7.50 14.62
C GLY A 57 -9.23 6.65 15.29
N GLY A 58 -8.92 5.42 15.71
CA GLY A 58 -9.78 4.64 16.62
C GLY A 58 -10.91 3.86 15.94
N ARG A 59 -11.00 3.90 14.61
CA ARG A 59 -11.95 3.07 13.87
C ARG A 59 -11.52 1.62 13.92
N GLU A 60 -12.49 0.73 14.13
CA GLU A 60 -12.27 -0.70 14.21
C GLU A 60 -13.25 -1.42 13.29
N VAL A 61 -12.73 -2.34 12.48
CA VAL A 61 -13.54 -3.15 11.56
C VAL A 61 -13.17 -4.61 11.70
N THR A 62 -14.16 -5.47 11.48
CA THR A 62 -14.01 -6.92 11.41
C THR A 62 -14.55 -7.40 10.08
N GLY A 63 -13.86 -8.32 9.41
CA GLY A 63 -14.30 -8.84 8.11
C GLY A 63 -13.46 -10.01 7.64
N VAL A 64 -13.90 -10.65 6.54
CA VAL A 64 -13.22 -11.81 5.96
C VAL A 64 -12.18 -11.36 4.94
N LEU A 65 -10.91 -11.73 5.13
CA LEU A 65 -9.84 -11.34 4.21
C LEU A 65 -9.97 -12.07 2.87
N LYS A 66 -10.16 -11.34 1.78
CA LYS A 66 -10.23 -11.88 0.41
C LYS A 66 -8.96 -11.66 -0.38
N GLY A 67 -8.23 -10.59 -0.09
CA GLY A 67 -6.99 -10.26 -0.80
C GLY A 67 -6.18 -9.20 -0.09
N TYR A 68 -4.90 -9.13 -0.43
CA TYR A 68 -3.97 -8.15 0.12
C TYR A 68 -2.89 -7.82 -0.91
N ASP A 69 -2.19 -6.70 -0.70
CA ASP A 69 -1.02 -6.32 -1.48
C ASP A 69 0.22 -6.07 -0.58
N GLN A 70 1.34 -5.72 -1.22
CA GLN A 70 2.60 -5.44 -0.52
C GLN A 70 2.57 -4.14 0.31
N LEU A 71 1.60 -3.27 0.07
CA LEU A 71 1.42 -2.01 0.80
C LEU A 71 0.41 -2.17 1.95
N LEU A 72 -0.03 -3.39 2.24
CA LEU A 72 -1.07 -3.73 3.21
C LEU A 72 -2.43 -3.10 2.89
N ASN A 73 -2.71 -2.82 1.62
CA ASN A 73 -4.09 -2.60 1.21
C ASN A 73 -4.82 -3.95 1.23
N LEU A 74 -5.99 -3.99 1.86
CA LEU A 74 -6.73 -5.23 2.11
C LEU A 74 -8.08 -5.17 1.42
N VAL A 75 -8.52 -6.28 0.86
CA VAL A 75 -9.89 -6.48 0.40
C VAL A 75 -10.59 -7.34 1.44
N LEU A 76 -11.58 -6.79 2.12
CA LEU A 76 -12.37 -7.49 3.11
C LEU A 76 -13.82 -7.62 2.65
N ASP A 77 -14.41 -8.78 2.92
CA ASP A 77 -15.82 -9.07 2.69
C ASP A 77 -16.59 -9.19 4.01
N GLU A 78 -17.92 -9.08 3.95
CA GLU A 78 -18.81 -9.15 5.12
C GLU A 78 -18.36 -8.24 6.29
N VAL A 79 -17.91 -7.03 5.95
CA VAL A 79 -17.30 -6.14 6.92
C VAL A 79 -18.32 -5.50 7.85
N GLU A 80 -17.98 -5.50 9.14
CA GLU A 80 -18.70 -4.81 10.21
C GLU A 80 -17.77 -3.80 10.88
N GLU A 81 -18.18 -2.54 10.91
CA GLU A 81 -17.51 -1.48 11.65
C GLU A 81 -18.06 -1.39 13.07
N GLN A 82 -17.18 -1.35 14.06
CA GLN A 82 -17.51 -1.08 15.45
C GLN A 82 -17.41 0.42 15.72
N LEU A 83 -18.54 1.02 16.09
CA LEU A 83 -18.67 2.43 16.46
C LEU A 83 -18.70 2.54 17.98
N THR A 84 -17.67 3.13 18.57
CA THR A 84 -17.50 3.20 20.04
C THR A 84 -18.31 4.33 20.68
N GLU A 85 -18.70 5.38 19.95
CA GLU A 85 -19.34 6.57 20.51
C GLU A 85 -20.59 7.00 19.73
N PRO A 86 -21.67 7.49 20.40
CA PRO A 86 -21.92 7.58 21.84
C PRO A 86 -22.48 6.28 22.48
N SER A 87 -22.68 5.23 21.70
CA SER A 87 -23.11 3.91 22.17
C SER A 87 -22.50 2.84 21.26
N PRO A 88 -22.05 1.70 21.77
CA PRO A 88 -21.48 0.64 20.95
C PRO A 88 -22.51 0.18 19.92
N ARG A 89 -22.23 0.42 18.65
CA ARG A 89 -23.07 0.00 17.53
C ARG A 89 -22.20 -0.64 16.46
N THR A 90 -22.75 -1.64 15.79
CA THR A 90 -22.13 -2.24 14.61
C THR A 90 -22.82 -1.74 13.35
N ARG A 91 -22.03 -1.52 12.30
CA ARG A 91 -22.53 -1.13 10.97
C ARG A 91 -21.96 -2.06 9.91
N ALA A 92 -22.84 -2.74 9.18
CA ALA A 92 -22.44 -3.55 8.03
C ALA A 92 -22.04 -2.68 6.84
N LEU A 93 -20.89 -2.97 6.24
CA LEU A 93 -20.34 -2.29 5.07
C LEU A 93 -20.25 -3.21 3.84
N GLY A 94 -20.33 -4.54 4.02
CA GLY A 94 -20.22 -5.51 2.94
C GLY A 94 -18.77 -5.63 2.44
N LEU A 95 -18.57 -5.53 1.12
CA LEU A 95 -17.26 -5.61 0.48
C LEU A 95 -16.56 -4.24 0.51
N VAL A 96 -15.37 -4.18 1.12
CA VAL A 96 -14.59 -2.94 1.26
C VAL A 96 -13.12 -3.13 0.93
N VAL A 97 -12.48 -2.03 0.54
CA VAL A 97 -11.04 -1.95 0.40
C VAL A 97 -10.47 -1.07 1.50
N LEU A 98 -9.55 -1.61 2.30
CA LEU A 98 -8.85 -0.91 3.37
C LEU A 98 -7.52 -0.38 2.86
N ARG A 99 -7.19 0.85 3.27
CA ARG A 99 -5.95 1.53 2.86
C ARG A 99 -4.83 1.26 3.87
N GLY A 100 -3.79 0.55 3.43
CA GLY A 100 -2.66 0.10 4.26
C GLY A 100 -1.97 1.16 5.10
N PRO A 101 -1.65 2.37 4.57
CA PRO A 101 -1.04 3.45 5.34
C PRO A 101 -1.79 3.89 6.61
N THR A 102 -3.08 3.56 6.74
CA THR A 102 -3.90 3.93 7.90
C THR A 102 -4.09 2.79 8.90
N ILE A 103 -3.63 1.59 8.58
CA ILE A 103 -3.76 0.40 9.43
C ILE A 103 -2.73 0.48 10.55
N THR A 104 -3.18 0.35 11.80
CA THR A 104 -2.33 0.33 12.98
C THR A 104 -2.17 -1.09 13.55
N LEU A 105 -3.25 -1.87 13.55
CA LEU A 105 -3.27 -3.24 14.09
C LEU A 105 -4.04 -4.16 13.16
N LEU A 106 -3.53 -5.38 12.99
CA LEU A 106 -4.20 -6.51 12.36
C LEU A 106 -4.09 -7.71 13.30
N SER A 107 -5.22 -8.35 13.61
CA SER A 107 -5.27 -9.58 14.42
C SER A 107 -6.32 -10.53 13.87
N PRO A 108 -6.09 -11.85 13.88
CA PRO A 108 -7.17 -12.81 13.66
C PRO A 108 -8.24 -12.64 14.75
N VAL A 109 -9.49 -12.92 14.40
CA VAL A 109 -10.58 -12.99 15.39
C VAL A 109 -10.51 -14.30 16.18
N ASP A 110 -9.99 -15.36 15.55
CA ASP A 110 -9.76 -16.62 16.24
C ASP A 110 -8.71 -16.45 17.36
N GLY A 111 -9.04 -16.95 18.54
CA GLY A 111 -8.24 -16.75 19.75
C GLY A 111 -8.31 -15.35 20.38
N PHE A 112 -9.16 -14.44 19.87
CA PHE A 112 -9.41 -13.16 20.53
C PHE A 112 -10.56 -13.27 21.54
N GLU A 113 -10.28 -12.99 22.81
CA GLU A 113 -11.29 -12.88 23.85
C GLU A 113 -11.09 -11.61 24.69
N GLU A 114 -12.20 -11.02 25.11
CA GLU A 114 -12.18 -9.95 26.10
C GLU A 114 -12.13 -10.59 27.49
N ILE A 115 -11.06 -10.31 28.23
CA ILE A 115 -10.84 -10.82 29.58
C ILE A 115 -11.02 -9.72 30.61
N ALA A 116 -11.46 -10.10 31.81
CA ALA A 116 -11.38 -9.22 32.97
C ALA A 116 -9.91 -8.87 33.27
N ASN A 117 -9.69 -7.76 33.96
CA ASN A 117 -8.35 -7.33 34.34
C ASN A 117 -7.63 -8.45 35.13
N PRO A 118 -6.56 -9.07 34.59
CA PRO A 118 -5.92 -10.23 35.19
C PRO A 118 -5.05 -9.88 36.41
N PHE A 119 -4.90 -8.59 36.71
CA PHE A 119 -4.09 -8.08 37.82
C PHE A 119 -4.92 -7.63 39.03
N LEU A 120 -6.26 -7.78 38.97
CA LEU A 120 -7.07 -7.65 40.17
C LEU A 120 -6.78 -8.86 41.05
N ALA A 121 -6.05 -8.65 42.14
CA ALA A 121 -5.79 -9.69 43.13
C ALA A 121 -7.12 -10.34 43.53
N GLN A 122 -7.19 -11.66 43.41
CA GLN A 122 -8.34 -12.45 43.83
C GLN A 122 -8.33 -12.45 45.37
N GLU A 123 -9.15 -11.58 45.97
CA GLU A 123 -9.28 -11.43 47.42
C GLU A 123 -9.82 -12.70 48.09
#